data_AF-A0A3M1A0V8-F1
#
_entry.id   AF-A0A3M1A0V8-F1
#
_cell.length_a   1.000
_cell.length_b   1.000
_cell.length_c   1.000
_cell.angle_alpha   90.00
_cell.angle_beta   90.00
_cell.angle_gamma   90.00
#
_symmetry.space_group_name_H-M   'P 1'
#
loop_
_entity.id
_entity.type
_entity.pdbx_description
1 polymer ?
#
loop_
_entity_poly.entity_id
_entity_poly.type
_entity_poly.pdbx_seq_one_letter_code
_entity_poly.pdbx_strand_id
1 'polypeptide(L)'
;NTDAEGRLVLADALALADEEAPETLIDFATLTGAARVALGPDLPALFTPDDTLATALAAAAARERDPLWRLPLWQPYLEELKSDIADLTNAAPGPFAGAITAALFLGRFVERAASWAHFDIYAWNQKARPGRPAGGEAMSLRAVFAVLAERYGRS
;
A
#
# COMPACT_ATOMS: atom_id res chain seq x y z
N ASN A 1 -6.39 15.18 -10.73
CA ASN A 1 -7.13 15.64 -9.53
C ASN A 1 -6.13 16.11 -8.49
N THR A 2 -6.22 17.36 -8.00
CA THR A 2 -5.25 17.91 -7.03
C THR A 2 -5.36 17.30 -5.63
N ASP A 3 -6.51 16.71 -5.29
CA ASP A 3 -6.74 15.94 -4.04
C ASP A 3 -6.19 14.50 -4.11
N ALA A 4 -5.47 14.19 -5.19
CA ALA A 4 -4.68 12.97 -5.36
C ALA A 4 -3.19 13.31 -5.38
N GLU A 5 -2.77 14.19 -4.46
CA GLU A 5 -1.40 14.68 -4.29
C GLU A 5 -0.50 13.68 -3.57
N GLY A 6 -1.04 12.92 -2.61
CA GLY A 6 -0.23 12.00 -1.80
C GLY A 6 0.55 10.99 -2.65
N ARG A 7 -0.04 10.50 -3.74
CA ARG A 7 0.61 9.58 -4.68
C ARG A 7 1.67 10.26 -5.56
N LEU A 8 1.59 11.57 -5.79
CA LEU A 8 2.60 12.31 -6.54
C LEU A 8 3.87 12.44 -5.70
N VAL A 9 3.73 12.76 -4.41
CA VAL A 9 4.87 12.81 -3.47
C VAL A 9 5.50 11.42 -3.31
N LEU A 10 4.67 10.38 -3.20
CA LEU A 10 5.16 9.00 -3.10
C LEU A 10 5.81 8.52 -4.39
N ALA A 11 5.36 8.96 -5.57
CA ALA A 11 5.99 8.59 -6.83
C ALA A 11 7.47 9.00 -6.87
N ASP A 12 7.78 10.24 -6.49
CA ASP A 12 9.18 10.71 -6.42
C ASP A 12 9.98 9.94 -5.36
N ALA A 13 9.39 9.68 -4.19
CA ALA A 13 10.04 8.93 -3.12
C ALA A 13 10.32 7.47 -3.50
N LEU A 14 9.36 6.82 -4.17
CA LEU A 14 9.50 5.44 -4.67
C LEU A 14 10.55 5.38 -5.77
N ALA A 15 10.51 6.29 -6.74
CA ALA A 15 11.50 6.35 -7.80
C ALA A 15 12.92 6.52 -7.23
N LEU A 16 13.09 7.43 -6.27
CA LEU A 16 14.38 7.63 -5.59
C LEU A 16 14.84 6.38 -4.82
N ALA A 17 13.94 5.72 -4.09
CA ALA A 17 14.28 4.49 -3.37
C ALA A 17 14.60 3.32 -4.33
N ASP A 18 13.95 3.28 -5.49
CA ASP A 18 14.14 2.26 -6.52
C ASP A 18 15.50 2.38 -7.22
N GLU A 19 16.14 3.55 -7.23
CA GLU A 19 17.46 3.76 -7.81
C GLU A 19 18.54 2.84 -7.19
N GLU A 20 18.38 2.48 -5.91
CA GLU A 20 19.27 1.56 -5.19
C GLU A 20 19.02 0.08 -5.52
N ALA A 21 17.98 -0.24 -6.29
CA ALA A 21 17.54 -1.60 -6.60
C ALA A 21 17.42 -2.49 -5.33
N PRO A 22 16.62 -2.09 -4.33
CA PRO A 22 16.53 -2.81 -3.06
C PRO A 22 15.92 -4.21 -3.23
N GLU A 23 16.29 -5.13 -2.33
CA GLU A 23 15.68 -6.47 -2.31
C GLU A 23 14.18 -6.40 -1.95
N THR A 24 13.79 -5.44 -1.11
CA THR A 24 12.40 -5.24 -0.71
C THR A 24 12.14 -3.75 -0.47
N LEU A 25 11.16 -3.20 -1.17
CA LEU A 25 10.66 -1.84 -1.01
C LEU A 25 9.26 -1.88 -0.38
N ILE A 26 9.04 -1.16 0.71
CA ILE A 26 7.73 -1.12 1.38
C ILE A 26 7.36 0.34 1.62
N ASP A 27 6.16 0.72 1.20
CA ASP A 27 5.61 2.05 1.47
C ASP A 27 4.27 1.97 2.20
N PHE A 28 4.00 3.00 2.99
CA PHE A 28 2.77 3.16 3.77
C PHE A 28 2.18 4.53 3.50
N ALA A 29 0.88 4.58 3.25
CA ALA A 29 0.20 5.83 2.97
C ALA A 29 -1.25 5.81 3.46
N THR A 30 -1.73 6.96 3.92
CA THR A 30 -3.16 7.18 4.16
C THR A 30 -3.84 7.65 2.88
N LEU A 31 -3.75 6.83 1.83
CA LEU A 31 -3.78 7.30 0.44
C LEU A 31 -5.18 7.48 -0.12
N THR A 32 -6.14 6.61 0.23
CA THR A 32 -7.46 6.68 -0.39
C THR A 32 -8.63 6.52 0.56
N GLY A 33 -9.67 7.31 0.33
CA GLY A 33 -11.00 7.03 0.89
C GLY A 33 -11.58 5.71 0.39
N ALA A 34 -11.19 5.28 -0.82
CA ALA A 34 -11.68 4.06 -1.46
C ALA A 34 -11.27 2.78 -0.71
N ALA A 35 -10.04 2.70 -0.19
CA ALA A 35 -9.61 1.56 0.61
C ALA A 35 -10.45 1.40 1.88
N ARG A 36 -10.76 2.52 2.55
CA ARG A 36 -11.64 2.55 3.73
C ARG A 36 -13.07 2.17 3.42
N VAL A 37 -13.59 2.52 2.24
CA VAL A 37 -14.92 2.10 1.79
C VAL A 37 -14.95 0.58 1.55
N ALA A 38 -13.87 0.02 0.99
CA ALA A 38 -13.79 -1.40 0.67
C ALA A 38 -13.58 -2.30 1.91
N LEU A 39 -12.68 -1.91 2.82
CA LEU A 39 -12.19 -2.77 3.91
C LEU A 39 -12.52 -2.23 5.32
N GLY A 40 -13.11 -1.04 5.42
CA GLY A 40 -13.35 -0.37 6.69
C GLY A 40 -12.10 0.28 7.28
N PRO A 41 -12.19 0.84 8.50
CA PRO A 41 -11.10 1.61 9.12
C PRO A 41 -10.03 0.74 9.79
N ASP A 42 -10.32 -0.53 10.07
CA ASP A 42 -9.48 -1.40 10.91
C ASP A 42 -8.64 -2.42 10.12
N LEU A 43 -8.86 -2.51 8.81
CA LEU A 43 -8.23 -3.51 7.94
C LEU A 43 -7.48 -2.81 6.79
N PRO A 44 -6.16 -2.61 6.93
CA PRO A 44 -5.31 -2.06 5.88
C PRO A 44 -5.38 -2.84 4.57
N ALA A 45 -5.32 -2.12 3.46
CA ALA A 45 -5.20 -2.71 2.14
C ALA A 45 -3.71 -2.93 1.80
N LEU A 46 -3.35 -4.18 1.51
CA LEU A 46 -2.04 -4.56 0.99
C LEU A 46 -2.12 -4.70 -0.54
N PHE A 47 -1.19 -4.10 -1.24
CA PHE A 47 -0.96 -4.29 -2.67
C PHE A 47 0.47 -4.75 -2.91
N THR A 48 0.64 -5.83 -3.66
CA THR A 48 1.96 -6.31 -4.07
C THR A 48 1.80 -7.27 -5.27
N PRO A 49 2.72 -7.23 -6.25
CA PRO A 49 2.78 -8.24 -7.30
C PRO A 49 3.47 -9.53 -6.82
N ASP A 50 4.16 -9.51 -5.68
CA ASP A 50 4.89 -10.65 -5.12
C ASP A 50 3.97 -11.52 -4.26
N ASP A 51 3.55 -12.66 -4.82
CA ASP A 51 2.73 -13.65 -4.12
C ASP A 51 3.42 -14.28 -2.89
N THR A 52 4.75 -14.37 -2.91
CA THR A 52 5.54 -14.90 -1.78
C THR A 52 5.53 -13.91 -0.63
N LEU A 53 5.77 -12.62 -0.91
CA LEU A 53 5.67 -11.56 0.10
C LEU A 53 4.24 -11.43 0.64
N ALA A 54 3.23 -11.46 -0.23
CA ALA A 54 1.83 -11.42 0.19
C ALA A 54 1.47 -12.55 1.15
N THR A 55 1.89 -13.78 0.84
CA THR A 55 1.62 -14.96 1.66
C THR A 55 2.33 -14.85 3.01
N ALA A 56 3.59 -14.42 3.03
CA ALA A 56 4.35 -14.20 4.26
C ALA A 56 3.69 -13.13 5.16
N LEU A 57 3.28 -12.00 4.57
CA LEU A 57 2.61 -10.92 5.29
C LEU A 57 1.26 -11.37 5.87
N ALA A 58 0.46 -12.12 5.12
CA ALA A 58 -0.82 -12.64 5.61
C ALA A 58 -0.64 -13.62 6.78
N ALA A 59 0.36 -14.50 6.70
CA ALA A 59 0.69 -15.42 7.79
C ALA A 59 1.19 -14.67 9.05
N ALA A 60 2.08 -13.70 8.87
CA ALA A 60 2.57 -12.85 9.95
C ALA A 60 1.45 -12.02 10.58
N ALA A 61 0.54 -11.46 9.78
CA ALA A 61 -0.62 -10.71 10.26
C ALA A 61 -1.51 -11.56 11.18
N ALA A 62 -1.78 -12.81 10.80
CA ALA A 62 -2.55 -13.73 11.63
C ALA A 62 -1.84 -14.06 12.95
N ARG A 63 -0.53 -14.40 12.88
CA ARG A 63 0.27 -14.75 14.07
C ARG A 63 0.44 -13.58 15.03
N GLU A 64 0.73 -12.40 14.49
CA GLU A 64 0.95 -11.20 15.28
C GLU A 64 -0.36 -10.60 15.78
N ARG A 65 -1.52 -10.95 15.21
CA ARG A 65 -2.82 -10.27 15.46
C ARG A 65 -2.79 -8.81 15.00
N ASP A 66 -2.20 -8.59 13.84
CA ASP A 66 -2.05 -7.29 13.18
C ASP A 66 -2.61 -7.41 11.75
N PRO A 67 -3.94 -7.30 11.57
CA PRO A 67 -4.61 -7.72 10.36
C PRO A 67 -4.27 -6.82 9.17
N LEU A 68 -4.31 -7.41 7.98
CA LEU A 68 -4.20 -6.75 6.68
C LEU A 68 -4.96 -7.59 5.65
N TRP A 69 -5.32 -7.01 4.51
CA TRP A 69 -5.98 -7.75 3.43
C TRP A 69 -5.39 -7.39 2.08
N ARG A 70 -5.06 -8.41 1.27
CA ARG A 70 -4.52 -8.18 -0.07
C ARG A 70 -5.65 -7.79 -1.02
N LEU A 71 -5.50 -6.64 -1.66
CA LEU A 71 -6.28 -6.24 -2.83
C LEU A 71 -5.46 -6.47 -4.11
N PRO A 72 -6.12 -6.71 -5.25
CA PRO A 72 -5.41 -7.04 -6.49
C PRO A 72 -4.78 -5.82 -7.14
N LEU A 73 -3.62 -6.02 -7.78
CA LEU A 73 -3.08 -5.11 -8.81
C LEU A 73 -3.62 -5.50 -10.18
N TRP A 74 -4.92 -5.28 -10.39
CA TRP A 74 -5.62 -5.69 -11.60
C TRP A 74 -5.20 -4.83 -12.80
N GLN A 75 -4.25 -5.34 -13.59
CA GLN A 75 -3.58 -4.62 -14.67
C GLN A 75 -4.51 -3.91 -15.67
N PRO A 76 -5.67 -4.46 -16.09
CA PRO A 76 -6.57 -3.77 -17.00
C PRO A 76 -7.04 -2.38 -16.53
N TYR A 77 -7.01 -2.09 -15.23
CA TYR A 77 -7.36 -0.76 -14.72
C TYR A 77 -6.28 0.31 -14.96
N LEU A 78 -5.11 -0.03 -15.50
CA LEU A 78 -4.14 0.97 -15.98
C LEU A 78 -4.68 1.78 -17.15
N GLU A 79 -5.63 1.26 -17.91
CA GLU A 79 -6.30 1.99 -18.98
C GLU A 79 -7.01 3.25 -18.46
N GLU A 80 -7.53 3.20 -17.23
CA GLU A 80 -8.16 4.35 -16.55
C GLU A 80 -7.16 5.45 -16.17
N LEU A 81 -5.85 5.16 -16.24
CA LEU A 81 -4.76 6.07 -15.92
C LEU A 81 -4.06 6.62 -17.16
N LYS A 82 -4.57 6.35 -18.37
CA LYS A 82 -4.02 6.94 -19.60
C LYS A 82 -4.27 8.44 -19.65
N SER A 83 -3.30 9.16 -20.21
CA SER A 83 -3.39 10.58 -20.51
C SER A 83 -3.08 10.81 -21.98
N ASP A 84 -3.80 11.73 -22.62
CA ASP A 84 -3.58 12.09 -24.03
C ASP A 84 -2.35 12.99 -24.22
N ILE A 85 -1.83 13.56 -23.13
CA ILE A 85 -0.77 14.59 -23.14
C ILE A 85 0.42 14.28 -22.23
N ALA A 86 0.35 13.20 -21.45
CA ALA A 86 1.40 12.76 -20.54
C ALA A 86 1.42 11.23 -20.48
N ASP A 87 2.44 10.63 -19.87
CA ASP A 87 2.52 9.17 -19.77
C ASP A 87 1.39 8.56 -18.92
N LEU A 88 0.95 9.28 -17.88
CA LEU A 88 -0.06 8.86 -16.91
C LEU A 88 -0.88 10.06 -16.40
N THR A 89 -2.16 9.83 -16.08
CA THR A 89 -2.94 10.72 -15.21
C THR A 89 -2.83 10.28 -13.75
N ASN A 90 -2.86 11.24 -12.82
CA ASN A 90 -2.76 10.95 -11.39
C ASN A 90 -4.06 10.42 -10.78
N ALA A 91 -5.19 10.52 -11.46
CA ALA A 91 -6.46 10.02 -10.96
C ALA A 91 -7.30 9.44 -12.10
N ALA A 92 -7.88 8.27 -11.85
CA ALA A 92 -8.90 7.71 -12.72
C ALA A 92 -10.14 8.64 -12.76
N PRO A 93 -10.85 8.70 -13.89
CA PRO A 93 -11.98 9.62 -14.06
C PRO A 93 -13.22 9.19 -13.25
N GLY A 94 -13.38 7.89 -12.98
CA GLY A 94 -14.54 7.32 -12.30
C GLY A 94 -14.36 7.12 -10.78
N PRO A 95 -15.47 6.89 -10.03
CA PRO A 95 -15.44 6.66 -8.59
C PRO A 95 -15.05 5.21 -8.21
N PHE A 96 -14.92 4.32 -9.19
CA PHE A 96 -14.70 2.90 -8.96
C PHE A 96 -13.22 2.56 -8.85
N ALA A 97 -12.91 1.51 -8.08
CA ALA A 97 -11.58 0.94 -7.96
C ALA A 97 -10.48 1.93 -7.51
N GLY A 98 -10.83 3.03 -6.82
CA GLY A 98 -9.89 4.10 -6.47
C GLY A 98 -8.64 3.66 -5.69
N ALA A 99 -8.76 2.64 -4.83
CA ALA A 99 -7.61 2.08 -4.12
C ALA A 99 -6.67 1.30 -5.07
N ILE A 100 -7.25 0.52 -5.98
CA ILE A 100 -6.50 -0.28 -6.96
C ILE A 100 -5.81 0.63 -7.97
N THR A 101 -6.50 1.64 -8.51
CA THR A 101 -5.91 2.58 -9.47
C THR A 101 -4.82 3.44 -8.84
N ALA A 102 -4.95 3.79 -7.55
CA ALA A 102 -3.88 4.45 -6.80
C ALA A 102 -2.64 3.55 -6.64
N ALA A 103 -2.83 2.30 -6.25
CA ALA A 103 -1.72 1.34 -6.12
C ALA A 103 -1.07 1.05 -7.49
N LEU A 104 -1.87 0.90 -8.55
CA LEU A 104 -1.34 0.74 -9.92
C LEU A 104 -0.54 1.95 -10.37
N PHE A 105 -0.97 3.17 -10.03
CA PHE A 105 -0.20 4.39 -10.29
C PHE A 105 1.18 4.33 -9.60
N LEU A 106 1.23 4.00 -8.30
CA LEU A 106 2.49 3.91 -7.56
C LEU A 106 3.44 2.84 -8.12
N GLY A 107 2.89 1.69 -8.52
CA GLY A 107 3.67 0.60 -9.10
C GLY A 107 4.34 0.95 -10.43
N ARG A 108 3.99 2.08 -11.07
CA ARG A 108 4.70 2.58 -12.26
C ARG A 108 6.05 3.23 -11.94
N PHE A 109 6.31 3.51 -10.67
CA PHE A 109 7.53 4.17 -10.19
C PHE A 109 8.47 3.19 -9.45
N VAL A 110 8.20 1.89 -9.55
CA VAL A 110 9.01 0.82 -8.94
C VAL A 110 9.37 -0.17 -10.03
N GLU A 111 10.61 -0.09 -10.55
CA GLU A 111 11.07 -0.88 -11.69
C GLU A 111 12.18 -1.86 -11.33
N ARG A 112 13.02 -1.51 -10.36
CA ARG A 112 14.29 -2.19 -10.07
C ARG A 112 14.27 -2.97 -8.77
N ALA A 113 13.41 -2.62 -7.82
CA ALA A 113 13.25 -3.34 -6.58
C ALA A 113 12.82 -4.80 -6.86
N ALA A 114 13.45 -5.76 -6.19
CA ALA A 114 13.14 -7.19 -6.42
C ALA A 114 11.75 -7.58 -5.90
N SER A 115 11.26 -6.86 -4.89
CA SER A 115 9.92 -7.03 -4.31
C SER A 115 9.40 -5.68 -3.81
N TRP A 116 8.09 -5.45 -3.93
CA TRP A 116 7.43 -4.22 -3.51
C TRP A 116 6.10 -4.49 -2.84
N ALA A 117 5.80 -3.78 -1.76
CA ALA A 117 4.50 -3.77 -1.12
C ALA A 117 4.04 -2.35 -0.74
N HIS A 118 2.83 -2.00 -1.16
CA HIS A 118 2.14 -0.79 -0.78
C HIS A 118 1.04 -1.08 0.24
N PHE A 119 1.00 -0.29 1.32
CA PHE A 119 -0.04 -0.34 2.34
C PHE A 119 -0.87 0.93 2.35
N ASP A 120 -2.15 0.83 1.99
CA ASP A 120 -3.14 1.89 2.20
C ASP A 120 -3.78 1.71 3.59
N ILE A 121 -3.40 2.58 4.53
CA ILE A 121 -3.77 2.51 5.96
C ILE A 121 -4.71 3.66 6.34
N TYR A 122 -5.61 3.43 7.30
CA TYR A 122 -6.40 4.54 7.84
C TYR A 122 -5.66 5.32 8.93
N ALA A 123 -4.78 4.64 9.68
CA ALA A 123 -3.96 5.20 10.76
C ALA A 123 -4.74 5.94 11.86
N TRP A 124 -6.02 5.58 12.08
CA TRP A 124 -6.88 6.30 13.03
C TRP A 124 -7.95 5.43 13.70
N ASN A 125 -8.09 5.57 15.03
CA ASN A 125 -9.19 5.02 15.81
C ASN A 125 -10.31 6.05 15.96
N GLN A 126 -11.49 5.77 15.38
CA GLN A 126 -12.67 6.64 15.52
C GLN A 126 -13.22 6.70 16.96
N LYS A 127 -13.05 5.62 17.71
CA LYS A 127 -13.51 5.48 19.09
C LYS A 127 -12.47 4.75 19.92
N ALA A 128 -12.43 5.07 21.21
CA ALA A 128 -11.58 4.37 22.15
C ALA A 128 -12.03 2.89 22.29
N ARG A 129 -11.05 1.99 22.34
CA ARG A 129 -11.18 0.56 22.60
C ARG A 129 -10.08 0.15 23.60
N PRO A 130 -10.19 -1.00 24.28
CA PRO A 130 -9.12 -1.48 25.15
C PRO A 130 -7.77 -1.52 24.42
N GLY A 131 -6.78 -0.79 24.94
CA GLY A 131 -5.44 -0.67 24.36
C GLY A 131 -5.33 0.21 23.10
N ARG A 132 -6.42 0.86 22.65
CA ARG A 132 -6.48 1.65 21.41
C ARG A 132 -7.30 2.92 21.64
N PRO A 133 -6.69 4.01 22.14
CA PRO A 133 -7.40 5.27 22.36
C PRO A 133 -7.89 5.87 21.05
N ALA A 134 -8.91 6.74 21.11
CA ALA A 134 -9.32 7.52 19.94
C ALA A 134 -8.17 8.45 19.52
N GLY A 135 -7.88 8.51 18.21
CA GLY A 135 -6.72 9.23 17.68
C GLY A 135 -5.88 8.39 16.72
N GLY A 136 -4.65 8.83 16.48
CA GLY A 136 -3.71 8.13 15.61
C GLY A 136 -3.43 6.69 16.07
N GLU A 137 -3.26 5.78 15.11
CA GLU A 137 -3.06 4.35 15.37
C GLU A 137 -2.02 3.75 14.42
N ALA A 138 -1.19 2.86 14.94
CA ALA A 138 -0.24 2.09 14.15
C ALA A 138 -0.93 0.83 13.58
N MET A 139 -0.70 0.54 12.30
CA MET A 139 -1.35 -0.57 11.60
C MET A 139 -0.34 -1.33 10.75
N SER A 140 -0.44 -2.67 10.69
CA SER A 140 0.38 -3.58 9.87
C SER A 140 1.89 -3.63 10.20
N LEU A 141 2.39 -2.76 11.08
CA LEU A 141 3.81 -2.66 11.42
C LEU A 141 4.35 -3.94 12.08
N ARG A 142 3.56 -4.63 12.90
CA ARG A 142 4.01 -5.86 13.57
C ARG A 142 4.09 -7.01 12.58
N ALA A 143 3.12 -7.12 11.68
CA ALA A 143 3.15 -8.11 10.60
C ALA A 143 4.37 -7.90 9.69
N VAL A 144 4.61 -6.66 9.26
CA VAL A 144 5.76 -6.30 8.42
C VAL A 144 7.08 -6.56 9.15
N PHE A 145 7.22 -6.10 10.40
CA PHE A 145 8.42 -6.35 11.19
C PHE A 145 8.71 -7.84 11.35
N ALA A 146 7.69 -8.66 11.62
CA ALA A 146 7.88 -10.10 11.79
C ALA A 146 8.39 -10.76 10.50
N VAL A 147 7.90 -10.37 9.33
CA VAL A 147 8.42 -10.85 8.04
C VAL A 147 9.87 -10.41 7.83
N LEU A 148 10.20 -9.15 8.10
CA LEU A 148 11.56 -8.64 7.95
C LEU A 148 12.54 -9.31 8.92
N ALA A 149 12.13 -9.53 10.17
CA ALA A 149 12.94 -10.22 11.17
C ALA A 149 13.16 -11.70 10.81
N GLU A 150 12.16 -12.38 10.24
CA GLU A 150 12.32 -13.76 9.75
C GLU A 150 13.28 -13.84 8.56
N ARG A 151 13.23 -12.86 7.65
CA ARG A 151 14.09 -12.82 6.44
C ARG A 151 15.54 -12.42 6.76
N TYR A 152 15.72 -11.39 7.60
CA TYR A 152 17.01 -10.71 7.75
C TYR A 152 17.59 -10.77 9.18
N GLY A 153 16.82 -11.19 10.18
CA GLY A 153 17.23 -11.15 11.59
C GLY A 153 18.23 -12.24 12.03
N ARG A 154 18.76 -13.03 11.10
CA ARG A 154 19.76 -14.08 11.36
C ARG A 154 21.15 -13.77 10.80
N SER A 155 21.44 -12.50 10.52
CA SER A 155 22.79 -12.03 10.16
C SER A 155 23.72 -11.99 11.37
#